data_AF-A0A5B8RWX4-F1
#
_entry.id   AF-A0A5B8RWX4-F1
#
_cell.length_a   1.000
_cell.length_b   1.000
_cell.length_c   1.000
_cell.angle_alpha   90.00
_cell.angle_beta   90.00
_cell.angle_gamma   90.00
#
_symmetry.space_group_name_H-M   'P 1'
#
loop_
_entity.id
_entity.type
_entity.pdbx_description
1 polymer ?
#
loop_
_entity_poly.entity_id
_entity_poly.type
_entity_poly.pdbx_seq_one_letter_code
_entity_poly.pdbx_strand_id
1 'polypeptide(L)'
;MRVNARFEGDAEQQLNYLAEATGLGVSEVLRTSVQHYYEQLRAQRGGLTHFATFIGKGRSGRSDVAGSYKARLAEGWAAKHQGHAPAVHEPAPPHAAGATPPKKGDA
;
A
#
# COMPACT_ATOMS: atom_id res chain seq x y z
N MET A 1 9.49 -26.55 -13.93
CA MET A 1 10.94 -26.50 -14.21
C MET A 1 11.62 -27.64 -13.47
N ARG A 2 12.58 -28.35 -14.08
CA ARG A 2 13.42 -29.34 -13.39
C ARG A 2 14.76 -28.71 -13.06
N VAL A 3 15.26 -28.91 -11.84
CA VAL A 3 16.52 -28.34 -11.37
C VAL A 3 17.40 -29.49 -10.89
N ASN A 4 18.60 -29.60 -11.47
CA ASN A 4 19.66 -30.47 -10.95
C ASN A 4 20.66 -29.56 -10.25
N ALA A 5 20.58 -29.49 -8.92
CA ALA A 5 21.52 -28.75 -8.09
C ALA A 5 22.33 -29.73 -7.23
N ARG A 6 23.61 -29.45 -7.07
CA ARG A 6 24.47 -30.16 -6.11
C ARG A 6 24.63 -29.26 -4.90
N PHE A 7 24.31 -29.80 -3.73
CA PHE A 7 24.53 -29.14 -2.44
C PHE A 7 25.66 -29.90 -1.76
N GLU A 8 26.68 -29.19 -1.31
CA GLU A 8 27.86 -29.77 -0.65
C GLU A 8 28.11 -29.00 0.65
N GLY A 9 28.66 -29.70 1.65
CA GLY A 9 29.05 -29.11 2.93
C GLY A 9 27.85 -28.58 3.73
N ASP A 10 27.94 -27.32 4.17
CA ASP A 10 26.98 -26.70 5.08
C ASP A 10 25.54 -26.68 4.53
N ALA A 11 25.38 -26.55 3.21
CA ALA A 11 24.06 -26.51 2.57
C ALA A 11 23.34 -27.87 2.67
N GLU A 12 24.08 -28.97 2.60
CA GLU A 12 23.55 -30.31 2.78
C GLU A 12 23.08 -30.52 4.24
N GLN A 13 23.91 -30.10 5.21
CA GLN A 13 23.55 -30.16 6.63
C GLN A 13 22.30 -29.33 6.95
N GLN A 14 22.17 -28.12 6.39
CA GLN A 14 20.99 -27.28 6.57
C GLN A 14 19.73 -27.93 5.98
N LEU A 15 19.83 -28.56 4.81
CA LEU A 15 18.69 -29.24 4.19
C LEU A 15 18.27 -30.48 4.99
N ASN A 16 19.23 -31.26 5.49
CA ASN A 16 18.95 -32.41 6.34
C ASN A 16 18.29 -31.98 7.65
N TYR A 17 18.81 -30.93 8.30
CA TYR A 17 18.21 -30.36 9.50
C TYR A 17 16.76 -29.90 9.25
N LEU A 18 16.51 -29.19 8.15
CA LEU A 18 15.16 -28.73 7.82
C LEU A 18 14.22 -29.89 7.50
N ALA A 19 14.69 -30.94 6.83
CA ALA A 19 13.92 -32.14 6.57
C ALA A 19 13.55 -32.88 7.87
N GLU A 20 14.52 -33.04 8.78
CA GLU A 20 14.29 -33.66 10.09
C GLU A 20 13.33 -32.85 10.97
N ALA A 21 13.53 -31.52 11.05
CA ALA A 21 12.73 -30.65 11.89
C ALA A 21 11.28 -30.49 11.40
N THR A 22 11.06 -30.55 10.09
CA THR A 22 9.72 -30.42 9.50
C THR A 22 9.04 -31.75 9.23
N GLY A 23 9.77 -32.86 9.25
CA GLY A 23 9.30 -34.19 8.85
C GLY A 23 9.00 -34.29 7.34
N LEU A 24 9.42 -33.30 6.54
CA LEU A 24 9.17 -33.25 5.11
C LEU A 24 10.34 -33.88 4.33
N GLY A 25 10.01 -34.44 3.16
CA GLY A 25 11.04 -34.89 2.22
C GLY A 25 11.87 -33.71 1.69
N VAL A 26 13.15 -33.95 1.39
CA VAL A 26 14.11 -32.93 0.93
C VAL A 26 13.60 -32.12 -0.26
N SER A 27 12.90 -32.76 -1.22
CA SER A 27 12.31 -32.07 -2.37
C SER A 27 11.19 -31.09 -1.99
N GLU A 28 10.42 -31.39 -0.94
CA GLU A 28 9.33 -30.52 -0.47
C GLU A 28 9.90 -29.35 0.34
N VAL A 29 10.94 -29.61 1.14
CA VAL A 29 11.71 -28.56 1.82
C VAL A 29 12.31 -27.59 0.81
N LEU A 30 12.93 -28.09 -0.26
CA LEU A 30 13.49 -27.26 -1.34
C LEU A 30 12.42 -26.45 -2.07
N ARG A 31 11.25 -27.03 -2.34
CA ARG A 31 10.14 -26.30 -2.95
C ARG A 31 9.69 -25.15 -2.05
N THR A 32 9.51 -25.43 -0.77
CA THR A 32 9.00 -24.49 0.22
C THR A 32 10.01 -23.37 0.47
N SER A 33 11.30 -23.67 0.54
CA SER A 33 12.35 -22.67 0.73
C SER A 33 12.47 -21.73 -0.48
N VAL A 34 12.39 -22.25 -1.71
CA VAL A 34 12.39 -21.43 -2.93
C VAL A 34 11.15 -20.53 -2.98
N GLN A 35 9.98 -21.06 -2.62
CA GLN A 35 8.74 -20.27 -2.56
C GLN A 35 8.87 -19.12 -1.54
N HIS A 36 9.36 -19.41 -0.33
CA HIS A 36 9.59 -18.39 0.69
C HIS A 36 10.61 -17.34 0.23
N TYR A 37 11.70 -17.75 -0.39
CA TYR A 37 12.69 -16.82 -0.92
C TYR A 37 12.10 -15.92 -2.01
N TYR A 38 11.30 -16.49 -2.91
CA TYR A 38 10.59 -15.73 -3.93
C TYR A 38 9.62 -14.72 -3.31
N GLU A 39 8.80 -15.13 -2.35
CA GLU A 39 7.84 -14.25 -1.68
C GLU A 39 8.54 -13.11 -0.94
N GLN A 40 9.63 -13.40 -0.22
CA GLN A 40 10.45 -12.39 0.43
C GLN A 40 11.00 -11.37 -0.58
N LEU A 41 11.58 -11.84 -1.69
CA LEU A 41 12.14 -10.96 -2.71
C LEU A 41 11.04 -10.17 -3.44
N ARG A 42 9.89 -10.80 -3.67
CA ARG A 42 8.73 -10.16 -4.31
C ARG A 42 8.13 -9.07 -3.43
N ALA A 43 8.03 -9.31 -2.13
CA ALA A 43 7.57 -8.33 -1.14
C ALA A 43 8.54 -7.15 -1.04
N GLN A 44 9.84 -7.40 -1.03
CA GLN A 44 10.87 -6.34 -1.05
C GLN A 44 10.79 -5.47 -2.31
N ARG A 45 10.50 -6.06 -3.48
CA ARG A 45 10.38 -5.32 -4.75
C ARG A 45 9.02 -4.67 -4.96
N GLY A 46 7.97 -5.10 -4.26
CA GLY A 46 6.61 -4.58 -4.37
C GLY A 46 6.31 -3.36 -3.50
N GLY A 47 7.22 -3.02 -2.57
CA GLY A 47 7.09 -1.83 -1.74
C GLY A 47 7.53 -0.58 -2.49
N LEU A 48 6.74 0.49 -2.38
CA LEU A 48 7.20 1.85 -2.67
C LEU A 48 8.37 2.15 -1.71
N THR A 49 9.59 1.93 -2.16
CA THR A 49 10.84 2.00 -1.36
C THR A 49 11.00 3.33 -0.62
N HIS A 50 10.44 4.41 -1.15
CA HIS A 50 10.40 5.72 -0.48
C HIS A 50 9.49 5.72 0.77
N PHE A 51 8.39 4.95 0.76
CA PHE A 51 7.50 4.81 1.91
C PHE A 51 8.01 3.84 2.98
N ALA A 52 8.99 2.97 2.66
CA ALA A 52 9.62 2.10 3.63
C ALA A 52 10.27 2.89 4.80
N THR A 53 10.76 4.10 4.52
CA THR A 53 11.31 5.01 5.54
C THR A 53 10.28 5.55 6.53
N PHE A 54 8.99 5.37 6.24
CA PHE A 54 7.86 5.76 7.08
C PHE A 54 7.24 4.55 7.82
N ILE A 55 7.58 3.32 7.44
CA ILE A 55 7.21 2.10 8.16
C ILE A 55 7.96 2.09 9.51
N GLY A 56 7.24 1.97 10.62
CA GLY A 56 7.84 1.97 11.96
C GLY A 56 8.19 3.36 12.53
N LYS A 57 8.12 4.45 11.74
CA LYS A 57 8.15 5.84 12.26
C LYS A 57 6.85 6.27 12.95
N GLY A 58 5.99 5.32 13.29
CA GLY A 58 4.85 5.49 14.19
C GLY A 58 5.23 5.50 15.68
N ARG A 59 6.52 5.60 16.03
CA ARG A 59 6.98 5.72 17.42
C ARG A 59 6.91 7.16 17.96
N SER A 60 5.93 7.96 17.52
CA SER A 60 5.70 9.31 18.06
C SER A 60 4.92 9.29 19.39
N GLY A 61 4.68 8.11 19.98
CA GLY A 61 3.84 7.95 21.17
C GLY A 61 2.34 8.16 20.93
N ARG A 62 1.91 8.40 19.69
CA ARG A 62 0.48 8.45 19.32
C ARG A 62 0.06 7.08 18.85
N SER A 63 -0.11 6.17 19.81
CA SER A 63 -0.81 4.91 19.58
C SER A 63 -2.17 5.21 18.96
N ASP A 64 -2.38 4.64 17.79
CA ASP A 64 -3.67 4.49 17.12
C ASP A 64 -4.33 5.74 16.50
N VAL A 65 -3.57 6.48 15.68
CA VAL A 65 -4.17 7.47 14.76
C VAL A 65 -5.19 6.81 13.82
N ALA A 66 -5.01 5.55 13.46
CA ALA A 66 -5.92 4.81 12.59
C ALA A 66 -7.29 4.58 13.26
N GLY A 67 -7.30 4.13 14.51
CA GLY A 67 -8.52 3.90 15.29
C GLY A 67 -9.31 5.17 15.57
N SER A 68 -8.62 6.30 15.81
CA SER A 68 -9.27 7.58 16.13
C SER A 68 -9.34 8.58 14.97
N TYR A 69 -9.04 8.17 13.73
CA TYR A 69 -8.88 9.07 12.59
C TYR A 69 -10.13 9.93 12.34
N LYS A 70 -11.30 9.28 12.29
CA LYS A 70 -12.58 9.96 12.02
C LYS A 70 -12.94 10.98 13.09
N ALA A 71 -12.69 10.65 14.36
CA ALA A 71 -12.93 11.56 15.47
C ALA A 71 -12.04 12.81 15.39
N ARG A 72 -10.74 12.62 15.11
CA ARG A 72 -9.81 13.75 14.94
C ARG A 72 -10.11 14.59 13.70
N LEU A 73 -10.55 13.97 12.61
CA LEU A 73 -10.99 14.69 11.42
C LEU A 73 -12.23 15.53 11.72
N ALA A 74 -13.22 14.97 12.42
CA ALA A 74 -14.43 15.67 12.81
C ALA A 74 -14.13 16.83 13.77
N GLU A 75 -13.24 16.65 14.74
CA GLU A 75 -12.80 17.70 15.66
C GLU A 75 -12.07 18.84 14.92
N GLY A 76 -11.12 18.52 14.04
CA GLY A 76 -10.41 19.51 13.24
C GLY A 76 -11.32 20.22 12.24
N TRP A 77 -12.31 19.52 11.69
CA TRP A 77 -13.32 20.10 10.80
C TRP A 77 -14.26 21.04 11.56
N ALA A 78 -14.75 20.62 12.72
CA ALA A 78 -15.57 21.44 13.59
C ALA A 78 -14.79 22.69 14.03
N ALA A 79 -13.53 22.56 14.45
CA ALA A 79 -12.70 23.71 14.85
C ALA A 79 -12.47 24.71 13.70
N LYS A 80 -12.29 24.23 12.46
CA LYS A 80 -12.13 25.11 11.29
C LYS A 80 -13.42 25.85 10.90
N HIS A 81 -14.57 25.23 11.12
CA HIS A 81 -15.87 25.76 10.69
C HIS A 81 -16.71 26.30 11.86
N GLN A 82 -16.18 26.32 13.08
CA GLN A 82 -16.83 26.96 14.23
C GLN A 82 -16.89 28.48 13.99
N GLY A 83 -18.11 29.00 13.93
CA GLY A 83 -18.39 30.43 13.70
C GLY A 83 -18.46 30.85 12.23
N HIS A 84 -18.20 29.96 11.27
CA HIS A 84 -18.55 30.20 9.87
C HIS A 84 -19.99 29.74 9.64
N ALA A 85 -20.86 30.65 9.24
CA ALA A 85 -22.15 30.25 8.67
C ALA A 85 -21.88 29.28 7.52
N PRO A 86 -22.63 28.16 7.40
CA PRO A 86 -22.47 27.26 6.28
C PRO A 86 -22.59 28.10 5.00
N ALA A 87 -21.61 27.98 4.10
CA ALA A 87 -21.72 28.62 2.79
C ALA A 87 -22.98 28.05 2.15
N VAL A 88 -24.06 28.85 2.18
CA VAL A 88 -25.29 28.54 1.48
C VAL A 88 -24.89 28.52 0.03
N HIS A 89 -24.85 27.33 -0.57
CA HIS A 89 -24.70 27.22 -2.00
C HIS A 89 -25.99 27.80 -2.60
N GLU A 90 -25.96 29.10 -2.92
CA GLU A 90 -26.99 29.70 -3.74
C GLU A 90 -27.03 28.90 -5.05
N PRO A 91 -28.16 28.27 -5.42
CA PRO A 91 -28.23 27.53 -6.65
C PRO A 91 -27.86 28.48 -7.79
N ALA A 92 -26.81 28.14 -8.54
CA ALA A 92 -26.38 28.92 -9.69
C ALA A 92 -27.60 29.22 -10.57
N PRO A 93 -27.83 30.49 -10.97
CA PRO A 93 -28.94 30.81 -11.85
C PRO A 93 -28.83 29.91 -13.10
N PRO A 94 -29.94 29.32 -13.58
CA PRO A 94 -29.90 28.46 -14.75
C PRO A 94 -29.27 29.27 -15.88
N HIS A 95 -28.17 28.75 -16.42
CA HIS A 95 -27.41 29.33 -17.52
C HIS A 95 -28.36 30.00 -18.50
N ALA A 96 -28.17 31.31 -18.74
CA ALA A 96 -28.90 32.02 -19.78
C ALA A 96 -28.68 31.28 -21.11
N ALA A 97 -29.72 30.58 -21.55
CA ALA A 97 -29.77 29.98 -22.86
C ALA A 97 -29.70 31.14 -23.87
N GLY A 98 -28.59 31.25 -24.59
CA GLY A 98 -28.47 32.17 -25.72
C GLY A 98 -27.20 32.98 -25.75
N ALA A 99 -26.05 32.33 -25.89
CA ALA A 99 -24.91 32.96 -26.56
C ALA A 99 -24.72 32.20 -27.88
N THR A 100 -25.38 32.71 -28.93
CA THR A 100 -25.18 32.29 -30.31
C THR A 100 -23.69 32.41 -30.65
N PRO A 101 -23.02 31.35 -31.16
CA PRO A 101 -21.62 31.48 -31.54
C PRO A 101 -21.49 32.50 -32.68
N PRO A 102 -20.46 33.37 -32.67
CA PRO A 102 -20.25 34.31 -33.75
C PRO A 102 -20.01 33.55 -35.07
N LYS A 103 -20.76 33.93 -36.11
CA LYS A 103 -20.58 33.43 -37.48
C LYS A 103 -19.14 33.73 -37.92
N LYS A 104 -18.46 32.68 -38.36
CA LYS A 104 -17.20 32.74 -39.11
C LYS A 104 -17.51 33.22 -40.53
N GLY A 105 -16.96 34.37 -40.95
CA GLY A 105 -16.94 34.75 -42.37
C GLY A 105 -16.87 36.26 -42.65
N ASP A 106 -15.77 36.64 -43.32
CA ASP A 106 -15.65 37.64 -44.40
C ASP A 106 -15.66 39.15 -44.10
N ALA A 107 -14.45 39.75 -44.08
CA ALA A 107 -14.00 40.78 -45.04
C ALA A 107 -12.49 41.07 -44.85
#